data_AF-A0A922ZI75-F1
#
_entry.id   AF-A0A922ZI75-F1
#
_cell.length_a   1.000
_cell.length_b   1.000
_cell.length_c   1.000
_cell.angle_alpha   90.00
_cell.angle_beta   90.00
_cell.angle_gamma   90.00
#
_symmetry.space_group_name_H-M   'P 1'
#
loop_
_entity.id
_entity.type
_entity.pdbx_description
1 polymer ?
#
loop_
_entity_poly.entity_id
_entity_poly.type
_entity_poly.pdbx_seq_one_letter_code
_entity_poly.pdbx_strand_id
1 'polypeptide(L)'
;MTKHVQKPVAKEISGIEQAFINSKLTQEGFASVLGVSQQAVSSWLKRGYAPAGRAVEIESLYGVPRASLLSPKLRSLVGVVQEFEGSEAVGA
;
A
#
# COMPACT_ATOMS: atom_id res chain seq x y z
N MET A 1 -19.84 -35.02 8.28
CA MET A 1 -18.61 -34.22 8.48
C MET A 1 -18.24 -33.58 7.15
N THR A 2 -18.91 -32.49 6.79
CA THR A 2 -18.76 -31.85 5.49
C THR A 2 -17.49 -31.01 5.52
N LYS A 3 -16.46 -31.43 4.80
CA LYS A 3 -15.22 -30.66 4.65
C LYS A 3 -15.58 -29.38 3.89
N HIS A 4 -15.50 -28.22 4.55
CA HIS A 4 -15.49 -26.94 3.86
C HIS A 4 -14.17 -26.84 3.09
N VAL A 5 -14.21 -27.21 1.80
CA VAL A 5 -13.13 -26.96 0.86
C VAL A 5 -13.22 -25.47 0.51
N GLN A 6 -12.36 -24.65 1.13
CA GLN A 6 -12.16 -23.28 0.69
C GLN A 6 -11.54 -23.31 -0.70
N LYS A 7 -12.25 -22.72 -1.66
CA LYS A 7 -11.76 -22.43 -3.01
C LYS A 7 -10.61 -21.41 -2.87
N PRO A 8 -9.45 -21.57 -3.53
CA PRO A 8 -8.38 -20.58 -3.42
C PRO A 8 -8.87 -19.26 -4.03
N VAL A 9 -9.07 -18.25 -3.18
CA VAL A 9 -9.29 -16.87 -3.65
C VAL A 9 -7.97 -16.43 -4.27
N ALA A 10 -7.97 -16.03 -5.54
CA ALA A 10 -6.79 -15.49 -6.20
C ALA A 10 -6.20 -14.39 -5.30
N LYS A 11 -4.93 -14.53 -4.91
CA LYS A 11 -4.29 -13.63 -3.94
C LYS A 11 -4.38 -12.20 -4.47
N GLU A 12 -5.15 -11.35 -3.79
CA GLU A 12 -5.23 -9.92 -4.12
C GLU A 12 -3.83 -9.31 -4.04
N ILE A 13 -3.44 -8.57 -5.07
CA ILE A 13 -2.13 -7.91 -5.14
C ILE A 13 -2.12 -6.82 -4.09
N SER A 14 -1.21 -6.91 -3.12
CA SER A 14 -1.01 -5.86 -2.13
C SER A 14 -0.42 -4.59 -2.75
N GLY A 15 -0.59 -3.44 -2.10
CA GLY A 15 -0.07 -2.18 -2.64
C GLY A 15 1.45 -2.20 -2.87
N ILE A 16 2.21 -2.88 -2.02
CA ILE A 16 3.66 -3.00 -2.23
C ILE A 16 4.02 -3.93 -3.39
N GLU A 17 3.25 -5.01 -3.62
CA GLU A 17 3.41 -5.85 -4.80
C GLU A 17 3.06 -5.06 -6.07
N GLN A 18 2.03 -4.21 -6.03
CA GLN A 18 1.68 -3.32 -7.13
C GLN A 18 2.78 -2.29 -7.40
N ALA A 19 3.37 -1.68 -6.36
CA ALA A 19 4.48 -0.73 -6.53
C ALA A 19 5.70 -1.41 -7.16
N PHE A 20 6.02 -2.63 -6.72
CA PHE A 20 7.09 -3.42 -7.31
C PHE A 20 6.83 -3.74 -8.78
N ILE A 21 5.61 -4.18 -9.14
CA ILE A 21 5.21 -4.43 -10.54
C ILE A 21 5.33 -3.14 -11.37
N ASN A 22 4.82 -2.01 -10.87
CA ASN A 22 4.88 -0.71 -11.55
C ASN A 22 6.32 -0.24 -11.80
N SER A 23 7.26 -0.61 -10.90
CA SER A 23 8.67 -0.25 -11.05
C SER A 23 9.31 -0.89 -12.29
N LYS A 24 8.86 -2.08 -12.70
CA LYS A 24 9.50 -2.91 -13.75
C LYS A 24 10.98 -3.20 -13.48
N LEU A 25 11.40 -3.18 -12.21
CA LEU A 25 12.77 -3.47 -11.77
C LEU A 25 12.89 -4.86 -11.15
N THR A 26 14.12 -5.33 -10.96
CA THR A 26 14.41 -6.43 -10.04
C THR A 26 14.25 -5.97 -8.59
N GLN A 27 14.23 -6.90 -7.63
CA GLN A 27 14.16 -6.52 -6.21
C GLN A 27 15.37 -5.70 -5.77
N GLU A 28 16.56 -5.97 -6.32
CA GLU A 28 17.79 -5.21 -6.09
C GLU A 28 17.68 -3.80 -6.67
N GLY A 29 17.14 -3.67 -7.89
CA GLY A 29 16.92 -2.36 -8.51
C GLY A 29 15.90 -1.52 -7.73
N PHE A 30 14.77 -2.12 -7.35
CA PHE A 30 13.76 -1.47 -6.51
C PHE A 30 14.33 -1.05 -5.16
N ALA A 31 15.13 -1.91 -4.52
CA ALA A 31 15.82 -1.61 -3.28
C ALA A 31 16.84 -0.46 -3.43
N SER A 32 17.58 -0.44 -4.53
CA SER A 32 18.58 0.59 -4.83
C SER A 32 17.94 1.97 -5.02
N VAL A 33 16.83 2.04 -5.75
CA VAL A 33 16.06 3.30 -5.93
C VAL A 33 15.56 3.83 -4.59
N LEU A 34 15.08 2.94 -3.71
CA LEU A 34 14.60 3.30 -2.37
C LEU A 34 15.74 3.46 -1.34
N GLY A 35 17.00 3.21 -1.69
CA GLY A 35 18.12 3.27 -0.74
C GLY A 35 17.94 2.32 0.46
N VAL A 36 17.41 1.11 0.23
CA VAL A 36 17.25 0.05 1.24
C VAL A 36 17.93 -1.23 0.78
N SER A 37 18.02 -2.23 1.67
CA SER A 37 18.49 -3.56 1.29
C SER A 37 17.42 -4.34 0.52
N GLN A 38 17.83 -5.24 -0.37
CA GLN A 38 16.92 -6.18 -1.04
C GLN A 38 16.15 -7.04 -0.04
N GLN A 39 16.75 -7.39 1.10
CA GLN A 39 16.11 -8.15 2.18
C GLN A 39 14.93 -7.37 2.80
N ALA A 40 15.04 -6.04 2.92
CA ALA A 40 13.93 -5.20 3.38
C ALA A 40 12.76 -5.28 2.39
N VAL A 41 13.02 -5.12 1.09
CA VAL A 41 12.01 -5.26 0.03
C VAL A 41 11.36 -6.64 0.05
N SER A 42 12.16 -7.71 0.14
CA SER A 42 11.65 -9.08 0.25
C SER A 42 10.72 -9.27 1.45
N SER A 43 11.10 -8.71 2.61
CA SER A 43 10.25 -8.69 3.80
C SER A 43 8.94 -7.92 3.60
N TRP A 44 8.96 -6.81 2.84
CA TRP A 44 7.77 -6.00 2.55
C TRP A 44 6.80 -6.73 1.61
N LEU A 45 7.33 -7.35 0.55
CA LEU A 45 6.55 -8.15 -0.39
C LEU A 45 5.93 -9.36 0.30
N LYS A 46 6.68 -10.05 1.17
CA LYS A 46 6.16 -11.20 1.93
C LYS A 46 5.03 -10.81 2.88
N ARG A 47 5.10 -9.64 3.53
CA ARG A 47 4.07 -9.16 4.47
C ARG A 47 2.92 -8.42 3.79
N GLY A 48 3.10 -7.94 2.55
CA GLY A 48 2.10 -7.20 1.77
C GLY A 48 1.95 -5.72 2.12
N TYR A 49 2.95 -5.10 2.75
CA TYR A 49 2.96 -3.66 3.04
C TYR A 49 4.38 -3.14 3.31
N ALA A 50 4.57 -1.83 3.12
CA ALA A 50 5.81 -1.10 3.42
C ALA A 50 5.72 -0.36 4.77
N PRO A 51 6.86 0.08 5.34
CA PRO A 51 6.88 1.00 6.48
C PRO A 51 6.17 2.32 6.15
N ALA A 52 5.42 2.87 7.10
CA ALA A 52 4.61 4.08 6.88
C ALA A 52 5.43 5.28 6.38
N GLY A 53 6.65 5.46 6.92
CA GLY A 53 7.56 6.53 6.49
C GLY A 53 8.01 6.44 5.03
N ARG A 54 7.81 5.29 4.36
CA ARG A 54 8.13 5.08 2.94
C ARG A 54 6.91 5.19 2.02
N ALA A 55 5.70 5.29 2.57
CA ALA A 55 4.48 5.28 1.77
C ALA A 55 4.40 6.49 0.81
N VAL A 56 4.80 7.68 1.27
CA VAL A 56 4.80 8.91 0.43
C VAL A 56 5.82 8.83 -0.70
N GLU A 57 7.02 8.32 -0.41
CA GLU A 57 8.08 8.13 -1.41
C GLU A 57 7.63 7.12 -2.49
N ILE A 58 7.11 5.96 -2.07
CA ILE A 58 6.66 4.91 -2.98
C ILE A 58 5.43 5.36 -3.79
N GLU A 59 4.51 6.11 -3.19
CA GLU A 59 3.38 6.75 -3.90
C GLU A 59 3.89 7.69 -4.98
N SER A 60 4.87 8.54 -4.65
CA SER A 60 5.44 9.52 -5.59
C SER A 60 6.19 8.85 -6.75
N LEU A 61 6.92 7.76 -6.49
CA LEU A 61 7.72 7.08 -7.50
C LEU A 61 6.90 6.14 -8.39
N TYR A 62 5.88 5.47 -7.84
CA TYR A 62 5.21 4.35 -8.52
C TYR A 62 3.68 4.50 -8.64
N GLY A 63 3.12 5.62 -8.18
CA GLY A 63 1.70 5.96 -8.34
C GLY A 63 0.74 5.06 -7.56
N VAL A 64 1.22 4.37 -6.52
CA VAL A 64 0.36 3.52 -5.68
C VAL A 64 -0.18 4.33 -4.51
N PRO A 65 -1.50 4.36 -4.27
CA PRO A 65 -2.08 5.11 -3.16
C PRO A 65 -1.44 4.74 -1.82
N ARG A 66 -1.02 5.75 -1.05
CA ARG A 66 -0.33 5.56 0.23
C ARG A 66 -1.07 4.64 1.19
N ALA A 67 -2.41 4.71 1.23
CA ALA A 67 -3.24 3.87 2.07
C ALA A 67 -3.03 2.38 1.76
N SER A 68 -2.90 2.00 0.49
CA SER A 68 -2.69 0.62 0.06
C SER A 68 -1.29 0.08 0.41
N LEU A 69 -0.33 0.96 0.68
CA LEU A 69 1.04 0.62 1.06
C LEU A 69 1.20 0.34 2.56
N LEU A 70 0.25 0.77 3.39
CA LEU A 70 0.35 0.66 4.85
C LEU A 70 -0.05 -0.74 5.35
N SER A 71 0.33 -1.05 6.59
CA SER A 71 -0.15 -2.25 7.26
C SER A 71 -1.67 -2.18 7.48
N PRO A 72 -2.38 -3.32 7.54
CA PRO A 72 -3.82 -3.34 7.76
C PRO A 72 -4.25 -2.53 9.01
N LYS A 73 -3.47 -2.59 10.08
CA LYS A 73 -3.70 -1.83 11.32
C LYS A 73 -3.61 -0.31 11.12
N LEU A 74 -2.74 0.17 10.24
CA LEU A 74 -2.63 1.60 9.93
C LEU A 74 -3.68 2.03 8.92
N ARG A 75 -4.06 1.18 7.97
CA ARG A 75 -5.14 1.47 7.00
C ARG A 75 -6.45 1.82 7.69
N SER A 76 -6.80 1.11 8.76
CA SER A 76 -8.01 1.39 9.54
C SER A 76 -8.00 2.75 10.25
N LEU A 77 -6.84 3.39 10.39
CA LEU A 77 -6.70 4.71 11.02
C LEU A 77 -6.69 5.86 10.02
N VAL A 78 -6.31 5.61 8.76
CA VAL A 78 -6.14 6.65 7.71
C VAL A 78 -7.44 6.91 6.93
N GLY A 79 -8.51 6.14 7.18
CA GLY A 79 -9.79 6.22 6.50
C GLY A 79 -10.80 7.26 7.02
N VAL A 80 -10.36 8.31 7.74
CA VAL A 80 -11.26 9.36 8.25
C VAL A 80 -10.99 10.66 7.51
N VAL A 81 -11.52 10.78 6.29
CA VAL A 81 -11.81 12.09 5.70
C VAL A 81 -13.25 12.41 6.06
N GLN A 82 -13.46 13.28 7.05
CA GLN A 82 -14.76 13.91 7.23
C GLN A 82 -14.92 14.90 6.06
N GLU A 83 -15.86 14.65 5.17
CA GLU A 83 -16.36 15.67 4.26
C GLU A 83 -16.93 16.80 5.12
N PHE A 84 -16.15 17.85 5.32
CA PHE A 84 -16.67 19.10 5.86
C PHE A 84 -17.44 19.76 4.72
N GLU A 85 -18.75 19.53 4.64
CA GLU A 85 -19.64 20.37 3.86
C GLU A 85 -19.55 21.79 4.44
N GLY A 86 -18.74 22.62 3.79
CA GLY A 86 -18.67 24.04 4.04
C GLY A 86 -20.03 24.66 3.78
N SER A 87 -20.70 25.05 4.86
CA SER A 87 -21.89 25.90 4.84
C SER A 87 -21.53 27.24 4.20
N GLU A 88 -21.78 27.39 2.90
CA GLU A 88 -21.96 28.71 2.29
C GLU A 88 -23.36 29.21 2.61
N ALA A 89 -23.54 29.64 3.85
CA ALA A 89 -24.60 30.56 4.22
C ALA A 89 -23.90 31.79 4.80
N VAL A 90 -23.87 32.88 4.04
CA VAL A 90 -24.05 34.29 4.47
C VAL A 90 -23.62 35.18 3.30
N GLY A 91 -24.60 35.83 2.68
CA GLY A 91 -24.41 36.93 1.75
C GLY A 91 -25.76 37.61 1.58
N ALA A 92 -25.93 38.68 2.35
CA ALA A 92 -27.14 39.48 2.51
C ALA A 92 -27.51 40.30 1.27
#